data_AF-A0A4D7DBH6-F1
#
_entry.id   AF-A0A4D7DBH6-F1
#
_cell.length_a   1.000
_cell.length_b   1.000
_cell.length_c   1.000
_cell.angle_alpha   90.00
_cell.angle_beta   90.00
_cell.angle_gamma   90.00
#
_symmetry.space_group_name_H-M   'P 1'
#
loop_
_entity.id
_entity.type
_entity.pdbx_description
1 polymer ?
#
loop_
_entity_poly.entity_id
_entity_poly.type
_entity_poly.pdbx_seq_one_letter_code
_entity_poly.pdbx_strand_id
1 'polypeptide(L)'
;MQQAMLAPAAVLVAWSLIMLGWAAATRLPALSRIGGMANAKPGGRGQDLEGVLPPVVNWKSHNYTHLMEQPTLFYAVVAILAIVGADRIDVGLAWGYVGLRVVHSLWQATVNRVPVRFTLFSLSTFCLIGLTIRAVLATVVI
;
A
#
# COMPACT_ATOMS: atom_id res chain seq x y z
N MET A 1 17.62 12.31 13.23
CA MET A 1 17.08 10.95 13.02
C MET A 1 15.59 10.94 12.73
N GLN A 2 14.79 11.79 13.38
CA GLN A 2 13.34 11.84 13.17
C GLN A 2 12.89 12.05 11.70
N GLN A 3 13.52 12.98 10.97
CA GLN A 3 13.26 13.16 9.53
C GLN A 3 13.56 11.89 8.70
N ALA A 4 14.56 11.10 9.11
CA ALA A 4 14.90 9.85 8.42
C ALA A 4 13.86 8.74 8.64
N MET A 5 13.10 8.79 9.74
CA MET A 5 12.01 7.86 10.04
C MET A 5 10.70 8.24 9.33
N LEU A 6 10.44 9.54 9.15
CA LEU A 6 9.25 10.04 8.46
C LEU A 6 9.33 9.91 6.92
N ALA A 7 10.54 9.95 6.35
CA ALA A 7 10.73 9.85 4.91
C ALA A 7 10.13 8.57 4.27
N PRO A 8 10.33 7.35 4.81
CA PRO A 8 9.64 6.15 4.34
C PRO A 8 8.12 6.31 4.25
N ALA A 9 7.48 6.88 5.28
CA ALA A 9 6.04 7.11 5.29
C ALA A 9 5.63 8.09 4.19
N ALA A 10 6.32 9.21 4.04
CA ALA A 10 6.04 10.18 2.98
C ALA A 10 6.16 9.54 1.58
N VAL A 11 7.18 8.71 1.35
CA VAL A 11 7.36 7.99 0.09
C VAL A 11 6.22 7.01 -0.16
N LEU A 12 5.76 6.27 0.85
CA LEU A 12 4.65 5.34 0.67
C LEU A 12 3.31 6.05 0.41
N VAL A 13 3.11 7.24 0.98
CA VAL A 13 1.97 8.11 0.65
C VAL A 13 2.04 8.54 -0.81
N ALA A 14 3.19 9.04 -1.27
CA ALA A 14 3.38 9.42 -2.68
C ALA A 14 3.15 8.22 -3.62
N TRP A 15 3.67 7.04 -3.26
CA TRP A 15 3.45 5.81 -4.01
C TRP A 15 1.97 5.40 -4.07
N SER A 16 1.23 5.58 -2.98
CA SER A 16 -0.20 5.30 -2.95
C SER A 16 -0.99 6.22 -3.88
N LEU A 17 -0.61 7.50 -3.97
CA LEU A 17 -1.21 8.45 -4.92
C LEU A 17 -0.87 8.09 -6.37
N ILE A 18 0.35 7.62 -6.64
CA ILE A 18 0.74 7.10 -7.96
C ILE A 18 -0.15 5.90 -8.33
N MET A 19 -0.33 4.95 -7.42
CA MET A 19 -1.20 3.79 -7.64
C MET A 19 -2.67 4.17 -7.85
N LEU A 20 -3.18 5.17 -7.11
CA LEU A 20 -4.52 5.72 -7.32
C LEU A 20 -4.66 6.32 -8.73
N GLY A 21 -3.70 7.15 -9.12
CA GLY A 21 -3.64 7.74 -10.46
C GLY A 21 -3.60 6.67 -11.55
N TRP A 22 -2.81 5.63 -11.37
CA TRP A 22 -2.72 4.52 -12.33
C TRP A 22 -4.04 3.72 -12.42
N ALA A 23 -4.68 3.45 -11.29
CA ALA A 23 -6.00 2.81 -11.27
C ALA A 23 -7.03 3.65 -12.02
N ALA A 24 -7.08 4.96 -11.78
CA ALA A 24 -8.00 5.88 -12.47
C ALA A 24 -7.69 5.96 -13.98
N ALA A 25 -6.41 6.14 -14.34
CA ALA A 25 -5.97 6.28 -15.73
C ALA A 25 -6.27 5.03 -16.59
N THR A 26 -6.35 3.85 -15.98
CA THR A 26 -6.71 2.61 -16.68
C THR A 26 -8.20 2.29 -16.62
N ARG A 27 -8.87 2.56 -15.50
CA ARG A 27 -10.31 2.27 -15.34
C ARG A 27 -11.22 3.24 -16.06
N LEU A 28 -10.97 4.55 -16.00
CA LEU A 28 -11.88 5.53 -16.60
C LEU A 28 -12.06 5.33 -18.11
N PRO A 29 -10.98 5.09 -18.91
CA PRO A 29 -11.14 4.77 -20.33
C PRO A 29 -11.77 3.39 -20.58
N ALA A 30 -11.58 2.43 -19.69
CA ALA A 30 -12.23 1.12 -19.83
C ALA A 30 -13.74 1.21 -19.57
N LEU A 31 -14.15 2.02 -18.59
CA LEU A 31 -15.54 2.30 -18.28
C LEU A 31 -16.23 3.07 -19.40
N SER A 32 -15.57 4.07 -20.00
CA SER A 32 -16.17 4.86 -21.10
C SER A 32 -16.57 4.00 -22.30
N ARG A 33 -15.85 2.90 -22.56
CA ARG A 33 -16.15 1.94 -23.64
C ARG A 33 -17.38 1.07 -23.38
N ILE A 34 -17.87 1.01 -22.15
CA ILE A 34 -19.03 0.20 -21.76
C ILE A 34 -20.21 1.06 -21.26
N GLY A 35 -20.25 2.33 -21.68
CA GLY A 35 -21.32 3.27 -21.33
C GLY A 35 -20.93 4.38 -20.36
N GLY A 36 -19.69 4.35 -19.84
CA GLY A 36 -19.15 5.40 -18.98
C GLY A 36 -19.83 5.50 -17.62
N MET A 37 -19.47 6.56 -16.87
CA MET A 37 -20.03 6.79 -15.54
C MET A 37 -21.52 7.16 -15.55
N ALA A 38 -22.04 7.67 -16.67
CA ALA A 38 -23.45 8.03 -16.81
C ALA A 38 -24.37 6.80 -16.74
N ASN A 39 -23.90 5.64 -17.19
CA ASN A 39 -24.64 4.38 -17.14
C ASN A 39 -24.31 3.55 -15.89
N ALA A 40 -23.43 4.04 -15.01
CA ALA A 40 -23.13 3.36 -13.76
C ALA A 40 -24.36 3.40 -12.84
N LYS A 41 -24.70 2.26 -12.25
CA LYS A 41 -25.77 2.17 -11.26
C LYS A 41 -25.46 3.12 -10.09
N PRO A 42 -26.44 3.88 -9.57
CA PRO A 42 -26.26 4.64 -8.34
C PRO A 42 -25.71 3.77 -7.21
N GLY A 43 -24.65 4.25 -6.55
CA GLY A 43 -23.96 3.51 -5.46
C GLY A 43 -23.01 2.40 -5.93
N GLY A 44 -22.73 2.29 -7.23
CA GLY A 44 -21.78 1.32 -7.76
C GLY A 44 -20.40 1.42 -7.12
N ARG A 45 -19.79 0.26 -6.86
CA ARG A 45 -18.49 0.11 -6.20
C ARG A 45 -17.44 -0.43 -7.16
N GLY A 46 -16.18 -0.24 -6.81
CA GLY A 46 -15.07 -0.80 -7.58
C GLY A 46 -15.11 -2.33 -7.72
N GLN A 47 -15.72 -3.03 -6.76
CA GLN A 47 -15.94 -4.48 -6.79
C GLN A 47 -17.01 -4.90 -7.80
N ASP A 48 -17.97 -4.02 -8.12
CA ASP A 48 -19.01 -4.31 -9.12
C ASP A 48 -18.42 -4.36 -10.55
N LEU A 49 -17.15 -3.98 -10.70
CA LEU A 49 -16.40 -4.04 -11.96
C LEU A 49 -15.68 -5.39 -12.16
N GLU A 50 -15.76 -6.31 -11.21
CA GLU A 50 -15.26 -7.68 -11.40
C GLU A 50 -16.09 -8.43 -12.45
N GLY A 51 -15.42 -9.09 -13.39
CA GLY A 51 -16.07 -9.75 -14.52
C GLY A 51 -16.63 -8.79 -15.60
N VAL A 52 -16.73 -7.49 -15.30
CA VAL A 52 -17.14 -6.45 -16.25
C VAL A 52 -15.93 -5.88 -16.99
N LEU A 53 -14.87 -5.52 -16.25
CA LEU A 53 -13.63 -5.01 -16.83
C LEU A 53 -12.58 -6.12 -16.98
N PRO A 54 -11.61 -5.97 -17.93
CA PRO A 54 -10.48 -6.89 -18.01
C PRO A 54 -9.74 -6.97 -16.66
N PRO A 55 -9.35 -8.17 -16.19
CA PRO A 55 -8.73 -8.33 -14.86
C PRO A 55 -7.52 -7.42 -14.64
N VAL A 56 -6.67 -7.26 -15.65
CA VAL A 56 -5.47 -6.41 -15.59
C VAL A 56 -5.76 -4.94 -15.30
N VAL A 57 -6.97 -4.45 -15.62
CA VAL A 57 -7.42 -3.09 -15.26
C VAL A 57 -7.81 -3.04 -13.78
N ASN A 58 -8.50 -4.06 -13.27
CA ASN A 58 -8.91 -4.14 -11.87
C ASN A 58 -7.75 -4.33 -10.89
N TRP A 59 -6.67 -5.02 -11.30
CA TRP A 59 -5.54 -5.31 -10.41
C TRP A 59 -4.89 -4.07 -9.79
N LYS A 60 -4.88 -2.93 -10.49
CA LYS A 60 -4.33 -1.67 -9.97
C LYS A 60 -5.16 -1.17 -8.78
N SER A 61 -6.48 -1.24 -8.89
CA SER A 61 -7.38 -0.88 -7.79
C SER A 61 -7.31 -1.88 -6.65
N HIS A 62 -7.18 -3.18 -6.91
CA HIS A 62 -6.97 -4.17 -5.84
C HIS A 62 -5.72 -3.84 -5.04
N ASN A 63 -4.63 -3.48 -5.74
CA ASN A 63 -3.41 -3.09 -5.07
C ASN A 63 -3.55 -1.79 -4.29
N TYR A 64 -4.23 -0.78 -4.84
CA TYR A 64 -4.52 0.46 -4.12
C TYR A 64 -5.28 0.18 -2.81
N THR A 65 -6.30 -0.69 -2.82
CA THR A 65 -7.00 -1.11 -1.61
C THR A 65 -6.04 -1.71 -0.58
N HIS A 66 -5.15 -2.63 -0.99
CA HIS A 66 -4.16 -3.18 -0.07
C HIS A 66 -3.19 -2.15 0.50
N LEU A 67 -2.87 -1.08 -0.25
CA LEU A 67 -2.05 0.03 0.24
C LEU A 67 -2.78 0.89 1.28
N MET A 68 -4.11 0.88 1.30
CA MET A 68 -4.90 1.59 2.32
C MET A 68 -5.22 0.74 3.54
N GLU A 69 -5.19 -0.59 3.43
CA GLU A 69 -5.48 -1.51 4.54
C GLU A 69 -4.28 -1.65 5.50
N GLN A 70 -3.23 -2.36 5.11
CA GLN A 70 -2.12 -2.68 6.01
C GLN A 70 -1.22 -1.47 6.34
N PRO A 71 -0.84 -0.61 5.36
CA PRO A 71 0.01 0.55 5.65
C PRO A 71 -0.57 1.55 6.65
N THR A 72 -1.89 1.53 6.91
CA THR A 72 -2.48 2.33 8.00
C THR A 72 -1.80 2.07 9.34
N LEU A 73 -1.48 0.79 9.64
CA LEU A 73 -0.71 0.43 10.83
C LEU A 73 0.74 0.94 10.76
N PHE A 74 1.36 0.84 9.58
CA PHE A 74 2.72 1.32 9.36
C PHE A 74 2.87 2.82 9.64
N TYR A 75 1.94 3.64 9.16
CA TYR A 75 1.97 5.09 9.41
C TYR A 75 1.88 5.42 10.90
N ALA A 76 1.01 4.72 11.64
CA ALA A 76 0.90 4.90 13.09
C ALA A 76 2.20 4.52 13.81
N VAL A 77 2.79 3.37 13.48
CA VAL A 77 4.04 2.89 14.09
C VAL A 77 5.23 3.81 13.77
N VAL A 78 5.32 4.29 12.52
CA VAL A 78 6.33 5.28 12.10
C VAL A 78 6.20 6.56 12.91
N ALA A 79 4.98 7.07 13.10
CA ALA A 79 4.74 8.28 13.89
C ALA A 79 5.15 8.10 15.35
N ILE A 80 4.79 6.96 15.98
CA ILE A 80 5.19 6.64 17.36
C ILE A 80 6.71 6.63 17.49
N LEU A 81 7.41 5.86 16.65
CA LEU A 81 8.87 5.75 16.69
C LEU A 81 9.55 7.10 16.37
N ALA A 82 8.98 7.88 15.46
CA ALA A 82 9.48 9.22 15.19
C ALA A 82 9.40 10.09 16.46
N ILE A 83 8.29 10.07 17.20
CA ILE A 83 8.09 10.87 18.42
C ILE A 83 9.01 10.42 19.55
N VAL A 84 9.10 9.11 19.82
CA VAL A 84 9.84 8.57 20.97
C VAL A 84 11.36 8.54 20.73
N GLY A 85 11.79 8.47 19.47
CA GLY A 85 13.20 8.45 19.10
C GLY A 85 13.60 7.15 18.41
N ALA A 86 13.47 7.14 17.08
CA ALA A 86 13.84 6.00 16.25
C ALA A 86 15.37 5.86 16.12
N ASP A 87 15.85 4.61 16.07
CA ASP A 87 17.25 4.29 15.80
C ASP A 87 17.49 3.87 14.32
N ARG A 88 18.71 3.41 14.02
CA ARG A 88 19.09 2.98 12.66
C ARG A 88 18.32 1.74 12.20
N ILE A 89 18.01 0.81 13.11
CA ILE A 89 17.29 -0.42 12.79
C ILE A 89 15.85 -0.07 12.40
N ASP A 90 15.22 0.83 13.15
CA ASP A 90 13.86 1.31 12.86
C ASP A 90 13.77 1.93 11.46
N VAL A 91 14.71 2.80 11.10
CA VAL A 91 14.78 3.40 9.77
C VAL A 91 15.01 2.34 8.68
N GLY A 92 15.88 1.36 8.92
CA GLY A 92 16.14 0.26 7.99
C GLY A 92 14.91 -0.60 7.73
N LEU A 93 14.19 -0.98 8.79
CA LEU A 93 12.94 -1.74 8.69
C LEU A 93 11.85 -0.95 7.96
N ALA A 94 11.75 0.36 8.20
CA ALA A 94 10.79 1.21 7.52
C ALA A 94 11.06 1.31 6.01
N TRP A 95 12.32 1.48 5.59
CA TRP A 95 12.67 1.44 4.16
C TRP A 95 12.47 0.05 3.54
N GLY A 96 12.80 -1.02 4.28
CA GLY A 96 12.52 -2.39 3.86
C GLY A 96 11.03 -2.61 3.61
N TYR A 97 10.18 -2.15 4.53
CA TYR A 97 8.73 -2.18 4.38
C TYR A 97 8.30 -1.48 3.09
N VAL A 98 8.68 -0.22 2.91
CA VAL A 98 8.28 0.61 1.75
C VAL A 98 8.76 0.01 0.44
N GLY A 99 10.03 -0.41 0.36
CA GLY A 99 10.57 -1.04 -0.85
C GLY A 99 9.80 -2.31 -1.23
N LEU A 100 9.52 -3.19 -0.27
CA LEU A 100 8.72 -4.39 -0.50
C LEU A 100 7.28 -4.06 -0.94
N ARG A 101 6.67 -3.01 -0.37
CA ARG A 101 5.32 -2.55 -0.78
C ARG A 101 5.32 -2.03 -2.22
N VAL A 102 6.35 -1.30 -2.64
CA VAL A 102 6.48 -0.82 -4.03
C VAL A 102 6.62 -2.01 -4.99
N VAL A 103 7.51 -2.95 -4.70
CA VAL A 103 7.70 -4.15 -5.54
C VAL A 103 6.44 -5.02 -5.58
N HIS A 104 5.77 -5.21 -4.45
CA HIS A 104 4.47 -5.90 -4.39
C HIS A 104 3.43 -5.21 -5.28
N SER A 105 3.39 -3.88 -5.25
CA SER A 105 2.44 -3.08 -6.04
C SER A 105 2.65 -3.26 -7.53
N LEU A 106 3.90 -3.13 -7.97
CA LEU A 106 4.26 -3.38 -9.36
C LEU A 106 3.93 -4.80 -9.79
N TRP A 107 4.27 -5.80 -8.97
CA TRP A 107 3.98 -7.20 -9.26
C TRP A 107 2.49 -7.48 -9.38
N GLN A 108 1.69 -7.03 -8.41
CA GLN A 108 0.23 -7.21 -8.41
C GLN A 108 -0.42 -6.48 -9.59
N ALA A 109 0.01 -5.27 -9.90
CA ALA A 109 -0.56 -4.47 -10.97
C ALA A 109 -0.24 -5.00 -12.38
N THR A 110 0.86 -5.75 -12.56
CA THR A 110 1.34 -6.16 -13.89
C THR A 110 1.32 -7.67 -14.14
N VAL A 111 1.70 -8.50 -13.16
CA VAL A 111 1.88 -9.96 -13.33
C VAL A 111 0.85 -10.75 -12.50
N ASN A 112 0.62 -10.31 -11.26
CA ASN A 112 -0.39 -10.80 -10.33
C ASN A 112 -0.39 -12.31 -10.02
N ARG A 113 0.76 -13.01 -10.13
CA ARG A 113 0.85 -14.40 -9.65
C ARG A 113 0.86 -14.44 -8.13
N VAL A 114 -0.07 -15.23 -7.58
CA VAL A 114 -0.38 -15.29 -6.14
C VAL A 114 0.82 -15.68 -5.26
N PRO A 115 1.62 -16.72 -5.58
CA PRO A 115 2.73 -17.11 -4.70
C PRO A 115 3.73 -15.98 -4.47
N VAL A 116 4.11 -15.26 -5.52
CA VAL A 116 5.09 -14.16 -5.43
C VAL A 116 4.50 -12.96 -4.69
N ARG A 117 3.26 -12.55 -4.99
CA ARG A 117 2.63 -11.43 -4.27
C ARG A 117 2.47 -11.76 -2.78
N PHE A 118 2.07 -12.99 -2.46
CA PHE A 118 1.93 -13.45 -1.08
C PHE A 118 3.27 -13.44 -0.33
N THR A 119 4.36 -13.87 -0.97
CA THR A 119 5.71 -13.80 -0.38
C THR A 119 6.13 -12.35 -0.13
N LEU A 120 5.96 -11.46 -1.12
CA LEU A 120 6.29 -10.03 -0.97
C LEU A 120 5.47 -9.37 0.15
N PHE A 121 4.17 -9.68 0.24
CA PHE A 121 3.31 -9.20 1.31
C PHE A 121 3.76 -9.72 2.68
N SER A 122 4.10 -11.00 2.78
CA SER A 122 4.58 -11.62 4.03
C SER A 122 5.89 -11.00 4.50
N LEU A 123 6.86 -10.81 3.60
CA LEU A 123 8.14 -10.16 3.92
C LEU A 123 7.93 -8.71 4.40
N SER A 124 7.06 -7.95 3.73
CA SER A 124 6.69 -6.60 4.16
C SER A 124 6.03 -6.63 5.55
N THR A 125 5.17 -7.62 5.80
CA THR A 125 4.52 -7.81 7.10
C THR A 125 5.53 -8.08 8.21
N PHE A 126 6.60 -8.85 7.96
CA PHE A 126 7.65 -9.06 8.95
C PHE A 126 8.41 -7.77 9.30
N CYS A 127 8.67 -6.89 8.33
CA CYS A 127 9.21 -5.55 8.63
C CYS A 127 8.27 -4.76 9.56
N LEU A 128 6.97 -4.78 9.28
CA LEU A 128 5.97 -4.09 10.11
C LEU A 128 5.86 -4.70 11.52
N ILE A 129 5.93 -6.02 11.65
CA ILE A 129 5.96 -6.71 12.96
C ILE A 129 7.19 -6.25 13.73
N GLY A 130 8.37 -6.21 13.10
CA GLY A 130 9.60 -5.70 13.73
C GLY A 130 9.45 -4.26 14.23
N LEU A 131 8.95 -3.36 13.37
CA LEU A 131 8.67 -1.97 13.75
C LEU A 131 7.66 -1.88 14.91
N THR A 132 6.64 -2.73 14.92
CA THR A 132 5.61 -2.74 15.96
C THR A 132 6.20 -3.18 17.30
N ILE A 133 7.00 -4.25 17.32
CA ILE A 133 7.71 -4.71 18.52
C ILE A 133 8.61 -3.59 19.05
N ARG A 134 9.37 -2.94 18.15
CA ARG A 134 10.23 -1.80 18.48
C ARG A 134 9.45 -0.65 19.10
N ALA A 135 8.30 -0.28 18.54
CA ALA A 135 7.44 0.77 19.09
C ALA A 135 6.87 0.42 20.47
N VAL A 136 6.45 -0.83 20.68
CA VAL A 136 5.99 -1.29 22.00
C VAL A 136 7.12 -1.21 23.02
N LEU A 137 8.31 -1.73 22.70
CA LEU A 137 9.46 -1.66 23.60
C LEU A 137 9.87 -0.22 23.89
N ALA A 138 9.80 0.68 22.91
CA ALA A 138 10.15 2.08 23.12
C ALA A 138 9.14 2.85 23.99
N THR A 139 7.88 2.39 24.08
CA THR A 139 6.79 3.11 24.78
C THR A 139 6.38 2.49 26.10
N VAL A 140 6.57 1.18 26.29
CA VAL A 140 6.14 0.46 27.50
C VAL A 140 7.23 0.38 28.56
N VAL A 141 8.47 0.76 28.25
CA VAL A 141 9.56 0.77 29.24
C VAL A 141 9.30 1.85 30.30
N ILE A 142 9.10 1.37 31.54
CA ILE A 142 9.13 2.04 32.85
C ILE A 142 10.53 2.57 33.13
#